data_AF-A0A926QMW9-F1
#
_entry.id   AF-A0A926QMW9-F1
#
_cell.length_a   1.000
_cell.length_b   1.000
_cell.length_c   1.000
_cell.angle_alpha   90.00
_cell.angle_beta   90.00
_cell.angle_gamma   90.00
#
_symmetry.space_group_name_H-M   'P 1'
#
loop_
_entity.id
_entity.type
_entity.pdbx_description
1 polymer ?
#
loop_
_entity_poly.entity_id
_entity_poly.type
_entity_poly.pdbx_seq_one_letter_code
_entity_poly.pdbx_strand_id
1 'polypeptide(L)'
;MTERKPPGVDFESWVDKQIRDAEARGEFDRLPGAGKPLPSDVDATYDELWWVKRKMAREGFSVLPPTLALRKEAEDALEAAANAPSERVVRRIVEEINVKIRDVMFKPPPGPPLGLKPYDVEEVVRQWRAARQ
;
A
#
# COMPACT_ATOMS: atom_id res chain seq x y z
N MET A 1 12.41 -13.89 -25.58
CA MET A 1 11.49 -15.05 -25.74
C MET A 1 12.33 -16.31 -25.59
N THR A 2 11.92 -17.27 -24.77
CA THR A 2 12.67 -18.54 -24.62
C THR A 2 12.33 -19.49 -25.76
N GLU A 3 13.34 -20.13 -26.36
CA GLU A 3 13.15 -21.12 -27.40
C GLU A 3 12.50 -22.41 -26.84
N ARG A 4 11.71 -23.11 -27.68
CA ARG A 4 11.10 -24.38 -27.28
C ARG A 4 12.12 -25.52 -27.32
N LYS A 5 11.98 -26.45 -26.39
CA LYS A 5 12.80 -27.67 -26.34
C LYS A 5 12.73 -28.46 -27.66
N PRO A 6 13.87 -28.79 -28.29
CA PRO A 6 13.91 -29.67 -29.44
C PRO A 6 13.45 -31.10 -29.09
N PRO A 7 12.84 -31.84 -30.04
CA PRO A 7 12.55 -33.27 -29.85
C PRO A 7 13.86 -34.07 -29.69
N GLY A 8 13.86 -35.08 -28.82
CA GLY A 8 15.02 -35.96 -28.58
C GLY A 8 16.08 -35.42 -27.59
N VAL A 9 15.89 -34.23 -27.02
CA VAL A 9 16.75 -33.67 -25.96
C VAL A 9 16.02 -33.74 -24.63
N ASP A 10 16.69 -34.15 -23.56
CA ASP A 10 16.09 -34.16 -22.22
C ASP A 10 15.87 -32.74 -21.67
N PHE A 11 14.88 -32.58 -20.80
CA PHE A 11 14.50 -31.26 -20.29
C PHE A 11 15.65 -30.61 -19.51
N GLU A 12 16.34 -31.39 -18.65
CA GLU A 12 17.51 -30.95 -17.89
C GLU A 12 18.62 -30.42 -18.83
N SER A 13 19.02 -31.22 -19.83
CA SER A 13 20.05 -30.83 -20.81
C SER A 13 19.68 -29.60 -21.63
N TRP A 14 18.39 -29.42 -21.94
CA TRP A 14 17.91 -28.23 -22.65
C TRP A 14 17.93 -26.98 -21.77
N VAL A 15 17.50 -27.10 -20.50
CA VAL A 15 17.55 -26.00 -19.54
C VAL A 15 18.99 -25.57 -19.27
N ASP A 16 19.91 -26.52 -19.06
CA ASP A 16 21.33 -26.25 -18.84
C ASP A 16 21.97 -25.55 -20.04
N LYS A 17 21.59 -25.93 -21.25
CA LYS A 17 22.03 -25.24 -22.47
C LYS A 17 21.54 -23.78 -22.47
N GLN A 18 20.25 -23.54 -22.19
CA GLN A 18 19.72 -22.18 -22.15
C GLN A 18 20.37 -21.30 -21.07
N ILE A 19 20.68 -21.87 -19.90
CA ILE A 19 21.39 -21.17 -18.82
C ILE A 19 22.80 -20.77 -19.29
N ARG A 20 23.57 -21.71 -19.84
CA ARG A 20 24.93 -21.45 -20.37
C ARG A 20 24.93 -20.41 -21.49
N ASP A 21 23.97 -20.50 -22.42
CA ASP A 21 23.86 -19.55 -23.51
C ASP A 21 23.49 -18.14 -23.00
N ALA A 22 22.66 -18.04 -21.96
CA ALA A 22 22.32 -16.76 -21.32
C ALA A 22 23.51 -16.14 -20.55
N GLU A 23 24.29 -16.98 -19.86
CA GLU A 23 25.54 -16.57 -19.21
C GLU A 23 26.58 -16.08 -20.23
N ALA A 24 26.76 -16.80 -21.35
CA ALA A 24 27.67 -16.38 -22.42
C ALA A 24 27.26 -15.05 -23.09
N ARG A 25 25.96 -14.70 -23.05
CA ARG A 25 25.44 -13.41 -23.50
C ARG A 25 25.55 -12.30 -22.45
N GLY A 26 26.02 -12.61 -21.24
CA GLY A 26 26.14 -11.64 -20.14
C GLY A 26 24.78 -11.22 -19.57
N GLU A 27 23.72 -12.00 -19.75
CA GLU A 27 22.38 -11.66 -19.24
C GLU A 27 22.34 -11.57 -17.70
N PHE A 28 23.31 -12.20 -17.01
CA PHE A 28 23.47 -12.15 -15.56
C PHE A 28 24.44 -11.05 -15.07
N ASP A 29 25.16 -10.37 -15.95
CA ASP A 29 26.23 -9.42 -15.55
C ASP A 29 25.69 -8.15 -14.88
N ARG A 30 24.42 -7.80 -15.13
CA ARG A 30 23.79 -6.55 -14.63
C ARG A 30 22.42 -6.80 -14.02
N LEU A 31 22.29 -7.89 -13.26
CA LEU A 31 21.04 -8.17 -12.55
C LEU A 31 20.66 -7.01 -11.61
N PRO A 32 19.37 -6.63 -11.56
CA PRO A 32 18.88 -5.70 -10.56
C PRO A 32 19.21 -6.21 -9.15
N GLY A 33 20.07 -5.49 -8.43
CA GLY A 33 20.51 -5.87 -7.09
C GLY A 33 21.90 -6.49 -7.01
N ALA A 34 22.60 -6.72 -8.14
CA ALA A 34 23.98 -7.18 -8.13
C ALA A 34 24.88 -6.24 -7.30
N GLY A 35 25.60 -6.81 -6.34
CA GLY A 35 26.49 -6.08 -5.41
C GLY A 35 25.77 -5.25 -4.34
N LYS A 36 24.43 -5.24 -4.30
CA LYS A 36 23.67 -4.57 -3.24
C LYS A 36 23.43 -5.54 -2.07
N PRO A 37 23.32 -5.03 -0.83
CA PRO A 37 22.87 -5.85 0.30
C PRO A 37 21.54 -6.52 -0.01
N LEU A 38 21.34 -7.71 0.58
CA LEU A 38 20.04 -8.35 0.53
C LEU A 38 18.97 -7.43 1.14
N PRO A 39 17.75 -7.43 0.60
CA PRO A 39 16.63 -6.74 1.22
C PRO A 39 16.43 -7.20 2.66
N SER A 40 16.11 -6.26 3.57
CA SER A 40 15.96 -6.53 5.01
C SER A 40 14.82 -7.49 5.34
N ASP A 41 13.89 -7.71 4.41
CA ASP A 41 12.79 -8.68 4.54
C ASP A 41 13.22 -10.13 4.32
N VAL A 42 14.46 -10.38 3.85
CA VAL A 42 15.01 -11.75 3.71
C VAL A 42 15.32 -12.38 5.07
N ASP A 43 15.68 -11.57 6.07
CA ASP A 43 15.94 -12.02 7.45
C ASP A 43 14.66 -12.08 8.30
N ALA A 44 13.50 -11.75 7.74
CA ALA A 44 12.23 -11.86 8.45
C ALA A 44 11.87 -13.33 8.69
N THR A 45 11.14 -13.60 9.78
CA THR A 45 10.56 -14.93 10.04
C THR A 45 9.79 -15.40 8.81
N TYR A 46 10.09 -16.62 8.36
CA TYR A 46 9.48 -17.19 7.17
C TYR A 46 7.94 -17.18 7.29
N ASP A 47 7.31 -16.59 6.29
CA ASP A 47 5.87 -16.46 6.15
C ASP A 47 5.48 -17.02 4.80
N GLU A 48 4.59 -18.02 4.75
CA GLU A 48 4.15 -18.64 3.48
C GLU A 48 3.57 -17.64 2.47
N LEU A 49 3.04 -16.51 2.95
CA LEU A 49 2.48 -15.43 2.15
C LEU A 49 3.47 -14.32 1.82
N TRP A 50 4.78 -14.49 2.07
CA TRP A 50 5.81 -13.45 1.86
C TRP A 50 5.75 -12.85 0.45
N TRP A 51 5.60 -13.68 -0.59
CA TRP A 51 5.59 -13.24 -1.98
C TRP A 51 4.29 -12.51 -2.34
N VAL A 52 3.16 -12.91 -1.73
CA VAL A 52 1.86 -12.24 -1.89
C VAL A 52 1.93 -10.85 -1.27
N LYS A 53 2.41 -10.74 -0.02
CA LYS A 53 2.60 -9.47 0.68
C LYS A 53 3.53 -8.53 -0.10
N ARG A 54 4.64 -9.06 -0.64
CA ARG A 54 5.58 -8.30 -1.47
C ARG A 54 4.95 -7.85 -2.79
N LYS A 55 4.13 -8.68 -3.42
CA LYS A 55 3.40 -8.31 -4.64
C LYS A 55 2.35 -7.24 -4.33
N MET A 56 1.55 -7.42 -3.28
CA MET A 56 0.57 -6.43 -2.83
C MET A 56 1.24 -5.07 -2.58
N ALA A 57 2.34 -5.03 -1.83
CA ALA A 57 3.09 -3.80 -1.58
C ALA A 57 3.61 -3.16 -2.87
N ARG A 58 4.17 -3.96 -3.80
CA ARG A 58 4.66 -3.49 -5.11
C ARG A 58 3.54 -2.88 -5.96
N GLU A 59 2.37 -3.48 -5.93
CA GLU A 59 1.18 -3.04 -6.67
C GLU A 59 0.37 -1.98 -5.91
N GLY A 60 0.83 -1.52 -4.74
CA GLY A 60 0.14 -0.52 -3.92
C GLY A 60 -1.13 -1.03 -3.23
N PHE A 61 -1.36 -2.35 -3.18
CA PHE A 61 -2.47 -2.94 -2.45
C PHE A 61 -2.17 -3.01 -0.95
N SER A 62 -3.01 -2.36 -0.15
CA SER A 62 -3.02 -2.49 1.30
C SER A 62 -4.40 -2.90 1.77
N VAL A 63 -4.48 -3.98 2.57
CA VAL A 63 -5.71 -4.37 3.26
C VAL A 63 -5.60 -3.87 4.68
N LEU A 64 -5.91 -2.59 4.89
CA LEU A 64 -6.00 -2.05 6.23
C LEU A 64 -7.23 -2.67 6.93
N PRO A 65 -7.10 -3.10 8.21
CA PRO A 65 -8.25 -3.34 9.05
C PRO A 65 -9.22 -2.15 8.99
N PRO A 66 -10.55 -2.37 9.08
CA PRO A 66 -11.53 -1.30 8.88
C PRO A 66 -11.29 -0.05 9.74
N THR A 67 -10.80 -0.22 10.97
CA THR A 67 -10.46 0.90 11.86
C THR A 67 -9.23 1.69 11.41
N LEU A 68 -8.20 1.03 10.87
CA LEU A 68 -7.03 1.71 10.31
C LEU A 68 -7.36 2.39 8.98
N ALA A 69 -8.23 1.79 8.17
CA ALA A 69 -8.73 2.42 6.95
C ALA A 69 -9.49 3.72 7.27
N LEU A 70 -10.37 3.69 8.27
CA LEU A 70 -11.11 4.89 8.70
C LEU A 70 -10.20 5.96 9.32
N ARG A 71 -9.12 5.59 10.01
CA ARG A 71 -8.12 6.57 10.48
C ARG A 71 -7.48 7.30 9.32
N LYS A 72 -7.03 6.55 8.30
CA LYS A 72 -6.44 7.15 7.10
C LYS A 72 -7.44 8.04 6.37
N GLU A 73 -8.69 7.59 6.25
CA GLU A 73 -9.75 8.39 5.64
C GLU A 73 -10.00 9.70 6.42
N ALA A 74 -9.93 9.67 7.75
CA ALA A 74 -10.10 10.85 8.58
C ALA A 74 -8.95 11.85 8.44
N GLU A 75 -7.71 11.36 8.32
CA GLU A 75 -6.55 12.19 8.00
C GLU A 75 -6.73 12.88 6.63
N ASP A 76 -7.12 12.11 5.61
CA ASP A 76 -7.37 12.62 4.26
C ASP A 76 -8.52 13.64 4.22
N ALA A 77 -9.57 13.41 5.01
CA ALA A 77 -10.69 14.33 5.14
C ALA A 77 -10.25 15.67 5.75
N LEU A 78 -9.37 15.66 6.76
CA LEU A 78 -8.83 16.89 7.35
C LEU A 78 -7.92 17.65 6.38
N GLU A 79 -7.08 16.95 5.61
CA GLU A 79 -6.25 17.56 4.57
C GLU A 79 -7.11 18.18 3.45
N ALA A 80 -8.15 17.47 3.00
CA ALA A 80 -9.09 17.97 2.01
C ALA A 80 -9.89 19.17 2.54
N ALA A 81 -10.30 19.13 3.81
CA ALA A 81 -10.98 20.25 4.48
C ALA A 81 -10.06 21.48 4.55
N ALA A 82 -8.78 21.33 4.90
CA ALA A 82 -7.81 22.42 4.92
C ALA A 82 -7.65 23.09 3.54
N ASN A 83 -7.73 22.31 2.45
CA ASN A 83 -7.60 22.80 1.08
C ASN A 83 -8.94 23.22 0.43
N ALA A 84 -10.07 23.06 1.13
CA ALA A 84 -11.39 23.28 0.56
C ALA A 84 -11.60 24.75 0.09
N PRO A 85 -12.35 24.98 -1.01
CA PRO A 85 -12.52 26.32 -1.59
C PRO A 85 -13.58 27.18 -0.87
N SER A 86 -14.40 26.59 0.00
CA SER A 86 -15.40 27.31 0.77
C SER A 86 -15.72 26.59 2.08
N GLU A 87 -16.18 27.34 3.07
CA GLU A 87 -16.62 26.81 4.35
C GLU A 87 -17.70 25.73 4.21
N ARG A 88 -18.64 25.89 3.28
CA ARG A 88 -19.67 24.87 3.02
C ARG A 88 -19.05 23.52 2.65
N VAL A 89 -17.94 23.53 1.89
CA VAL A 89 -17.21 22.30 1.54
C VAL A 89 -16.46 21.74 2.75
N VAL A 90 -15.84 22.60 3.57
CA VAL A 90 -15.20 22.20 4.85
C VAL A 90 -16.19 21.44 5.74
N ARG A 91 -17.34 22.07 6.02
CA ARG A 91 -18.39 21.50 6.89
C ARG A 91 -18.85 20.14 6.38
N ARG A 92 -19.17 20.04 5.09
CA ARG A 92 -19.59 18.79 4.46
C ARG A 92 -18.54 17.67 4.65
N ILE A 93 -17.26 17.93 4.36
CA ILE A 93 -16.21 16.91 4.48
C ILE A 93 -16.10 16.41 5.92
N VAL A 94 -16.10 17.32 6.90
CA VAL A 94 -15.99 16.98 8.33
C VAL A 94 -17.24 16.25 8.83
N GLU A 95 -18.42 16.63 8.38
CA GLU A 95 -19.69 15.96 8.73
C GLU A 95 -19.74 14.54 8.16
N GLU A 96 -19.34 14.34 6.91
CA GLU A 96 -19.32 13.02 6.25
C GLU A 96 -18.39 12.04 7.00
N ILE A 97 -17.17 12.45 7.34
CA ILE A 97 -16.27 11.59 8.12
C ILE A 97 -16.79 11.36 9.54
N ASN A 98 -17.42 12.36 10.16
CA ASN A 98 -18.02 12.22 11.49
C ASN A 98 -19.17 11.20 11.51
N VAL A 99 -19.95 11.07 10.44
CA VAL A 99 -20.96 10.02 10.31
C VAL A 99 -20.29 8.64 10.37
N LYS A 100 -19.21 8.43 9.62
CA LYS A 100 -18.47 7.16 9.60
C LYS A 100 -17.81 6.84 10.95
N ILE A 101 -17.21 7.83 11.59
CA ILE A 101 -16.63 7.70 12.93
C ILE A 101 -17.70 7.26 13.94
N ARG A 102 -18.88 7.89 13.92
CA ARG A 102 -19.99 7.51 14.80
C ARG A 102 -20.47 6.09 14.52
N ASP A 103 -20.65 5.69 13.26
CA ASP A 103 -21.10 4.34 12.93
C ASP A 103 -20.15 3.26 13.47
N VAL A 104 -18.84 3.45 13.29
CA VAL A 104 -17.82 2.55 13.85
C VAL A 104 -17.78 2.59 15.37
N MET A 105 -18.01 3.74 16.00
CA MET A 105 -18.12 3.81 17.47
C MET A 105 -19.34 3.06 18.01
N PHE A 106 -20.47 3.09 17.30
CA PHE A 106 -21.68 2.35 17.67
C PHE A 106 -21.57 0.85 17.37
N LYS A 107 -20.87 0.47 16.30
CA LYS A 107 -20.69 -0.91 15.84
C LYS A 107 -19.22 -1.18 15.54
N PRO A 108 -18.38 -1.39 16.57
CA PRO A 108 -16.96 -1.60 16.37
C PRO A 108 -16.70 -2.88 15.56
N PRO A 109 -16.05 -2.79 14.38
CA PRO A 109 -15.67 -3.96 13.62
C PRO A 109 -14.48 -4.68 14.29
N PRO A 110 -14.20 -5.95 13.93
CA PRO A 110 -13.02 -6.66 14.40
C PRO A 110 -11.74 -5.90 14.07
N GLY A 111 -10.81 -5.84 15.02
CA GLY A 111 -9.50 -5.22 14.85
C GLY A 111 -9.10 -4.30 15.99
N PRO A 112 -8.04 -3.49 15.80
CA PRO A 112 -7.61 -2.53 16.80
C PRO A 112 -8.69 -1.46 17.03
N PRO A 113 -8.78 -0.87 18.22
CA PRO A 113 -9.78 0.16 18.53
C PRO A 113 -9.62 1.37 17.60
N LEU A 114 -10.72 2.05 17.24
CA LEU A 114 -10.67 3.20 16.32
C LEU A 114 -9.76 4.34 16.84
N GLY A 115 -9.80 4.64 18.14
CA GLY A 115 -8.93 5.67 18.74
C GLY A 115 -9.22 7.11 18.28
N LEU A 116 -10.31 7.35 17.54
CA LEU A 116 -10.76 8.67 17.12
C LEU A 116 -12.04 9.07 17.87
N LYS A 117 -12.31 10.37 17.85
CA LYS A 117 -13.60 10.97 18.24
C LYS A 117 -14.11 11.81 17.08
N PRO A 118 -15.43 12.03 16.95
CA PRO A 118 -15.95 12.98 15.98
C PRO A 118 -15.30 14.36 16.16
N TYR A 119 -14.91 14.97 15.05
CA TYR A 119 -14.31 16.30 15.03
C TYR A 119 -15.36 17.37 15.28
N ASP A 120 -14.97 18.44 15.96
CA ASP A 120 -15.79 19.64 16.07
C ASP A 120 -15.73 20.42 14.74
N VAL A 121 -16.87 20.52 14.08
CA VAL A 121 -17.00 21.17 12.77
C VAL A 121 -16.66 22.66 12.86
N GLU A 122 -17.10 23.34 13.92
CA GLU A 122 -16.85 24.78 14.08
C GLU A 122 -15.37 25.07 14.31
N GLU A 123 -14.70 24.21 15.07
CA GLU A 123 -13.27 24.32 15.32
C GLU A 123 -12.45 24.13 14.04
N VAL A 124 -12.80 23.13 13.22
CA VAL A 124 -12.12 22.90 11.93
C VAL A 124 -12.36 24.07 10.96
N VAL A 125 -13.58 24.61 10.90
CA VAL A 125 -13.89 25.79 10.10
C VAL A 125 -13.10 27.01 10.58
N ARG A 126 -12.98 27.21 11.89
CA ARG A 126 -12.21 28.31 12.48
C ARG A 126 -10.73 28.23 12.08
N GLN A 127 -10.13 27.05 12.16
CA GLN A 127 -8.74 26.81 11.73
C GLN A 127 -8.56 27.05 10.22
N TRP A 128 -9.49 26.56 9.40
CA TRP A 128 -9.47 26.76 7.95
C TRP A 128 -9.55 28.25 7.56
N ARG A 129 -10.41 29.02 8.22
CA ARG A 129 -10.51 30.48 8.00
C ARG A 129 -9.22 31.20 8.41
N ALA A 130 -8.65 30.84 9.57
CA ALA A 130 -7.43 31.45 10.07
C ALA A 130 -6.21 31.20 9.17
N ALA A 131 -6.11 30.03 8.55
CA ALA A 131 -5.01 29.71 7.62
C ALA A 131 -5.07 30.46 6.27
N ARG A 132 -6.17 31.19 6.00
CA ARG A 132 -6.41 31.95 4.76
C ARG A 132 -6.40 33.46 4.94
N GLN A 133 -6.26 33.94 6.18
CA GLN A 133 -6.03 35.36 6.49
C GLN A 133 -4.52 35.64 6.45
#